data_AF-A0A8S0XYW8-F1
#
_entry.id   AF-A0A8S0XYW8-F1
#
_cell.length_a   1.000
_cell.length_b   1.000
_cell.length_c   1.000
_cell.angle_alpha   90.00
_cell.angle_beta   90.00
_cell.angle_gamma   90.00
#
_symmetry.space_group_name_H-M   'P 1'
#
loop_
_entity.id
_entity.type
_entity.pdbx_description
1 polymer ?
#
loop_
_entity_poly.entity_id
_entity_poly.type
_entity_poly.pdbx_seq_one_letter_code
_entity_poly.pdbx_strand_id
1 'polypeptide(L)'
;MYKERIGKLAAKIKDNETLENLRFVEKDFSEYVRTVADTENILTIARFKYQGEEFREYVAGQMLLRKRAMACAVYSIKILNKICLLYDEPVIYTEDIRNTEQIACFCKSVVDELFESRKAA
;
A
#
# COMPACT_ATOMS: atom_id res chain seq x y z
N MET A 1 11.07 7.81 -9.91
CA MET A 1 11.05 6.93 -8.73
C MET A 1 10.16 7.54 -7.67
N TYR A 2 9.23 6.77 -7.12
CA TYR A 2 8.25 7.25 -6.14
C TYR A 2 8.88 7.61 -4.80
N LYS A 3 9.83 6.83 -4.31
CA LYS A 3 10.59 7.10 -3.08
C LYS A 3 11.27 8.47 -3.13
N GLU A 4 11.93 8.81 -4.24
CA GLU A 4 12.61 10.09 -4.38
C GLU A 4 11.61 11.26 -4.30
N ARG A 5 10.44 11.13 -4.93
CA ARG A 5 9.37 12.13 -4.88
C ARG A 5 8.80 12.27 -3.47
N ILE A 6 8.53 11.16 -2.79
CA ILE A 6 8.08 11.13 -1.38
C ILE A 6 9.14 11.75 -0.46
N GLY A 7 10.42 11.44 -0.67
CA GLY A 7 11.53 12.01 0.12
C GLY A 7 11.69 13.52 -0.09
N LYS A 8 11.53 14.02 -1.32
CA LYS A 8 11.51 15.46 -1.62
C LYS A 8 10.34 16.16 -0.92
N LEU A 9 9.16 15.55 -0.95
CA LEU A 9 7.98 16.03 -0.22
C LEU A 9 8.26 16.08 1.30
N ALA A 10 8.80 14.98 1.86
CA ALA A 10 9.13 14.89 3.28
C ALA A 10 10.10 15.99 3.75
N ALA A 11 11.11 16.34 2.94
CA ALA A 11 12.08 17.38 3.27
C ALA A 11 11.45 18.80 3.36
N LYS A 12 10.32 19.02 2.69
CA LYS A 12 9.57 20.28 2.72
C LYS A 12 8.64 20.40 3.93
N ILE A 13 8.12 19.28 4.42
CA ILE A 13 7.23 19.25 5.58
C ILE A 13 8.01 19.67 6.83
N LYS A 14 7.45 20.60 7.62
CA LYS A 14 8.09 21.15 8.84
C LYS A 14 7.43 20.73 10.13
N ASP A 15 6.14 20.37 10.08
CA ASP A 15 5.40 19.89 11.22
C ASP A 15 5.45 18.36 11.32
N ASN A 16 5.54 17.87 12.56
CA ASN A 16 5.63 16.44 12.82
C ASN A 16 4.33 15.71 12.46
N GLU A 17 3.17 16.33 12.63
CA GLU A 17 1.88 15.68 12.36
C GLU A 17 1.76 15.25 10.88
N THR A 18 2.12 16.12 9.95
CA THR A 18 2.09 15.79 8.53
C THR A 18 3.17 14.77 8.15
N LEU A 19 4.36 14.83 8.76
CA LEU A 19 5.38 13.79 8.58
C LEU A 19 4.91 12.42 9.06
N GLU A 20 4.24 12.37 10.21
CA GLU A 20 3.66 11.14 10.74
C GLU A 20 2.58 10.60 9.80
N ASN A 21 1.71 11.47 9.27
CA ASN A 21 0.71 11.09 8.27
C ASN A 21 1.36 10.52 7.00
N LEU A 22 2.44 11.13 6.51
CA LEU A 22 3.18 10.61 5.36
C LEU A 22 3.79 9.22 5.65
N ARG A 23 4.33 9.01 6.86
CA ARG A 23 4.83 7.69 7.28
C ARG A 23 3.70 6.65 7.34
N PHE A 24 2.52 7.02 7.83
CA PHE A 24 1.36 6.11 7.83
C PHE A 24 0.92 5.74 6.42
N VAL A 25 0.98 6.68 5.48
CA VAL A 25 0.71 6.42 4.05
C VAL A 25 1.68 5.37 3.50
N GLU A 26 3.01 5.53 3.70
CA GLU A 26 4.01 4.55 3.24
C GLU A 26 3.83 3.18 3.90
N LYS A 27 3.46 3.17 5.19
CA LYS A 27 3.16 1.95 5.93
C LYS A 27 1.96 1.22 5.32
N ASP A 28 0.89 1.92 4.96
CA ASP A 28 -0.31 1.30 4.36
C ASP A 28 -0.01 0.65 3.01
N PHE A 29 0.90 1.22 2.21
CA PHE A 29 1.34 0.57 0.97
C PHE A 29 2.10 -0.72 1.24
N SER A 30 2.98 -0.72 2.25
CA SER A 30 3.71 -1.91 2.69
C SER A 30 2.75 -2.99 3.22
N GLU A 31 1.76 -2.57 4.00
CA GLU A 31 0.74 -3.44 4.56
C GLU A 31 -0.15 -4.06 3.49
N TYR A 32 -0.50 -3.30 2.44
CA TYR A 32 -1.22 -3.83 1.28
C TYR A 32 -0.42 -4.93 0.58
N VAL A 33 0.85 -4.67 0.25
CA VAL A 33 1.72 -5.66 -0.42
C VAL A 33 1.89 -6.92 0.43
N ARG A 34 2.13 -6.75 1.73
CA ARG A 34 2.19 -7.86 2.69
C ARG A 34 0.90 -8.68 2.69
N THR A 35 -0.26 -8.01 2.79
CA THR A 35 -1.56 -8.69 2.83
C THR A 35 -1.82 -9.50 1.55
N VAL A 36 -1.41 -9.00 0.39
CA VAL A 36 -1.50 -9.75 -0.88
C VAL A 36 -0.65 -11.03 -0.80
N ALA A 37 0.62 -10.91 -0.42
CA ALA A 37 1.52 -12.07 -0.30
C ALA A 37 0.98 -13.10 0.70
N ASP A 38 0.54 -12.65 1.88
CA ASP A 38 -0.05 -13.52 2.91
C ASP A 38 -1.31 -14.21 2.40
N THR A 39 -2.19 -13.49 1.70
CA THR A 39 -3.41 -14.07 1.11
C THR A 39 -3.05 -15.20 0.15
N GLU A 40 -2.14 -14.98 -0.80
CA GLU A 40 -1.74 -16.00 -1.80
C GLU A 40 -1.07 -17.21 -1.14
N ASN A 41 -0.20 -16.99 -0.16
CA ASN A 41 0.44 -18.06 0.61
C ASN A 41 -0.61 -18.89 1.37
N ILE A 42 -1.58 -18.21 2.01
CA ILE A 42 -2.65 -18.86 2.75
C ILE A 42 -3.53 -19.69 1.82
N LEU A 43 -3.95 -19.17 0.66
CA LEU A 43 -4.73 -19.92 -0.32
C LEU A 43 -4.03 -21.22 -0.74
N THR A 44 -2.72 -21.14 -0.93
CA THR A 44 -1.88 -22.27 -1.35
C THR A 44 -1.86 -23.38 -0.30
N ILE A 45 -1.82 -23.02 0.98
CA ILE A 45 -1.71 -23.96 2.11
C ILE A 45 -3.08 -24.44 2.60
N ALA A 46 -4.09 -23.56 2.58
CA ALA A 46 -5.41 -23.80 3.15
C ALA A 46 -6.10 -25.06 2.59
N ARG A 47 -5.87 -25.37 1.32
CA ARG A 47 -6.43 -26.57 0.65
C ARG A 47 -5.98 -27.89 1.27
N PHE A 48 -4.85 -27.90 1.99
CA PHE A 48 -4.34 -29.08 2.67
C PHE A 48 -4.85 -29.21 4.11
N LYS A 49 -5.43 -28.13 4.66
CA LYS A 49 -5.89 -28.06 6.05
C LYS A 49 -7.40 -28.09 6.17
N TYR A 50 -8.10 -27.45 5.25
CA TYR A 50 -9.55 -27.25 5.29
C TYR A 50 -10.22 -27.92 4.09
N GLN A 51 -11.47 -28.34 4.26
CA GLN A 51 -12.27 -28.95 3.19
C GLN A 51 -13.67 -28.37 3.12
N GLY A 52 -14.32 -28.48 1.96
CA GLY A 52 -15.72 -28.12 1.80
C GLY A 52 -16.05 -26.67 2.19
N GLU A 53 -16.96 -26.51 3.13
CA GLU A 53 -17.46 -25.22 3.59
C GLU A 53 -16.44 -24.44 4.42
N GLU A 54 -15.72 -25.11 5.33
CA GLU A 54 -14.69 -24.49 6.16
C GLU A 54 -13.58 -23.84 5.31
N PHE A 55 -13.20 -24.49 4.21
CA PHE A 55 -12.25 -23.91 3.25
C PHE A 55 -12.81 -22.64 2.61
N ARG A 56 -14.08 -22.65 2.18
CA ARG A 56 -14.71 -21.48 1.53
C ARG A 56 -14.81 -20.30 2.48
N GLU A 57 -15.23 -20.53 3.72
CA GLU A 57 -15.33 -19.48 4.75
C GLU A 57 -13.97 -18.88 5.07
N TYR A 58 -12.96 -19.75 5.27
CA TYR A 58 -11.61 -19.30 5.57
C TYR A 58 -11.02 -18.46 4.43
N VAL A 59 -11.16 -18.91 3.18
CA VAL A 59 -10.72 -18.16 1.98
C VAL A 59 -11.45 -16.82 1.86
N ALA A 60 -12.77 -16.81 2.07
CA ALA A 60 -13.56 -15.57 2.02
C ALA A 60 -13.08 -14.54 3.07
N GLY A 61 -12.69 -15.00 4.26
CA GLY A 61 -12.07 -14.16 5.28
C GLY A 61 -10.78 -13.48 4.81
N GLN A 62 -9.89 -14.22 4.14
CA GLN A 62 -8.64 -13.66 3.59
C GLN A 62 -8.91 -12.66 2.47
N MET A 63 -9.85 -12.96 1.57
CA MET A 63 -10.26 -12.04 0.50
C MET A 63 -10.82 -10.73 1.06
N LEU A 64 -11.55 -10.80 2.17
CA LEU A 64 -12.05 -9.60 2.87
C LEU A 64 -10.92 -8.76 3.45
N LEU A 65 -9.88 -9.38 4.03
CA LEU A 65 -8.70 -8.67 4.52
C LEU A 65 -7.96 -7.96 3.39
N ARG A 66 -7.73 -8.64 2.25
CA ARG A 66 -7.14 -8.01 1.06
C ARG A 66 -7.96 -6.82 0.56
N LYS A 67 -9.29 -6.94 0.54
CA LYS A 67 -10.19 -5.84 0.14
C LYS A 67 -10.09 -4.65 1.10
N ARG A 68 -9.99 -4.89 2.41
CA ARG A 68 -9.81 -3.84 3.42
C ARG A 68 -8.46 -3.13 3.24
N ALA A 69 -7.38 -3.90 3.05
CA ALA A 69 -6.07 -3.33 2.80
C ALA A 69 -6.04 -2.46 1.53
N MET A 70 -6.72 -2.88 0.45
CA MET A 70 -6.88 -2.06 -0.76
C MET A 70 -7.61 -0.75 -0.46
N ALA A 71 -8.69 -0.78 0.33
CA ALA A 71 -9.41 0.43 0.71
C ALA A 71 -8.53 1.41 1.52
N CYS A 72 -7.69 0.89 2.42
CA CYS A 72 -6.69 1.70 3.13
C CYS A 72 -5.67 2.32 2.17
N ALA A 73 -5.12 1.54 1.22
CA ALA A 73 -4.19 2.04 0.22
C ALA A 73 -4.80 3.16 -0.64
N VAL A 74 -6.05 2.99 -1.09
CA VAL A 74 -6.81 4.04 -1.81
C VAL A 74 -6.93 5.31 -0.97
N TYR A 75 -7.26 5.19 0.30
CA TYR A 75 -7.37 6.33 1.20
C TYR A 75 -6.01 7.02 1.40
N SER A 76 -4.95 6.25 1.58
CA SER A 76 -3.58 6.74 1.74
C SER A 76 -3.03 7.41 0.48
N ILE A 77 -3.42 6.98 -0.72
CA ILE A 77 -3.14 7.72 -1.97
C ILE A 77 -3.81 9.10 -1.96
N LYS A 78 -5.07 9.19 -1.50
CA LYS A 78 -5.77 10.49 -1.40
C LYS A 78 -5.08 11.41 -0.41
N ILE A 79 -4.64 10.88 0.74
CA ILE A 79 -3.84 11.65 1.71
C ILE A 79 -2.53 12.10 1.07
N LEU A 80 -1.79 11.20 0.42
CA LEU A 80 -0.52 11.52 -0.24
C LEU A 80 -0.68 12.69 -1.21
N ASN A 81 -1.66 12.61 -2.11
CA ASN A 81 -1.93 13.66 -3.08
C ASN A 81 -2.39 14.96 -2.40
N LYS A 82 -3.19 14.88 -1.32
CA LYS A 82 -3.56 16.06 -0.53
C LYS A 82 -2.34 16.74 0.12
N ILE A 83 -1.41 15.96 0.67
CA ILE A 83 -0.15 16.47 1.21
C ILE A 83 0.67 17.12 0.09
N CYS A 84 0.76 16.50 -1.10
CA CYS A 84 1.45 17.14 -2.24
C CYS A 84 0.90 18.53 -2.53
N LEU A 85 -0.43 18.65 -2.63
CA LEU A 85 -1.10 19.93 -2.90
C LEU A 85 -0.90 20.96 -1.78
N LEU A 86 -0.80 20.53 -0.51
CA LEU A 86 -0.58 21.43 0.63
C LEU A 86 0.81 22.10 0.60
N TYR A 87 1.80 21.46 -0.01
CA TYR A 87 3.17 21.97 -0.11
C TYR A 87 3.57 22.35 -1.54
N ASP A 88 2.58 22.65 -2.38
CA ASP A 88 2.75 23.08 -3.78
C ASP A 88 3.61 22.12 -4.62
N GLU A 89 3.45 20.80 -4.39
CA GLU A 89 4.13 19.74 -5.14
C GLU A 89 3.18 19.03 -6.10
N PRO A 90 3.67 18.57 -7.27
CA PRO A 90 2.87 17.73 -8.17
C PRO A 90 2.44 16.43 -7.50
N VAL A 91 1.15 16.09 -7.64
CA VAL A 91 0.58 14.85 -7.10
C VAL A 91 1.38 13.62 -7.54
N ILE A 92 1.58 12.69 -6.61
CA ILE A 92 2.46 11.53 -6.85
C ILE A 92 1.76 10.46 -7.67
N TYR A 93 0.51 10.15 -7.34
CA TYR A 93 -0.32 9.21 -8.08
C TYR A 93 -1.30 9.97 -8.99
N THR A 94 -1.22 9.75 -10.30
CA THR A 94 -2.03 10.45 -11.32
C THR A 94 -3.03 9.56 -12.05
N GLU A 95 -3.00 8.26 -11.80
CA GLU A 95 -3.84 7.27 -12.46
C GLU A 95 -5.28 7.23 -11.90
N ASP A 96 -6.16 6.40 -12.48
CA ASP A 96 -7.55 6.28 -11.97
C ASP A 96 -7.55 5.60 -10.59
N ILE A 97 -8.09 6.31 -9.59
CA ILE A 97 -8.22 5.81 -8.22
C ILE A 97 -9.25 4.67 -8.07
N ARG A 98 -10.05 4.40 -9.11
CA ARG A 98 -10.98 3.27 -9.16
C ARG A 98 -10.34 2.04 -9.78
N ASN A 99 -9.19 2.18 -10.45
CA ASN A 99 -8.47 1.06 -11.03
C ASN A 99 -7.60 0.40 -9.94
N THR A 100 -8.13 -0.65 -9.34
CA THR A 100 -7.46 -1.39 -8.26
C THR A 100 -6.17 -2.07 -8.69
N GLU A 101 -6.03 -2.41 -9.98
CA GLU A 101 -4.79 -3.02 -10.50
C GLU A 101 -3.66 -1.98 -10.55
N GLN A 102 -3.95 -0.78 -11.07
CA GLN A 102 -2.98 0.32 -11.08
C GLN A 102 -2.55 0.71 -9.67
N ILE A 103 -3.49 0.74 -8.72
CA ILE A 103 -3.18 1.00 -7.30
C ILE A 103 -2.26 -0.09 -6.75
N ALA A 104 -2.56 -1.36 -7.03
CA ALA A 104 -1.74 -2.47 -6.56
C ALA A 104 -0.30 -2.39 -7.08
N CYS A 105 -0.15 -2.09 -8.39
CA CYS A 105 1.16 -1.86 -9.02
C CYS A 105 1.89 -0.69 -8.37
N PHE A 106 1.21 0.43 -8.13
CA PHE A 106 1.79 1.59 -7.47
C PHE A 106 2.30 1.26 -6.06
N CYS A 107 1.49 0.62 -5.22
CA CYS A 107 1.91 0.19 -3.88
C CYS A 107 3.14 -0.71 -3.94
N LYS A 108 3.15 -1.69 -4.86
CA LYS A 108 4.30 -2.56 -5.06
C LYS A 108 5.54 -1.79 -5.47
N SER A 109 5.44 -0.87 -6.44
CA SER A 109 6.59 -0.06 -6.87
C SER A 109 7.18 0.79 -5.76
N VAL A 110 6.34 1.40 -4.91
CA VAL A 110 6.83 2.15 -3.74
C VAL A 110 7.60 1.24 -2.79
N VAL A 111 7.04 0.07 -2.47
CA VAL A 111 7.65 -0.90 -1.54
C VAL A 111 8.94 -1.52 -2.11
N ASP A 112 8.97 -1.83 -3.41
CA ASP A 112 10.17 -2.31 -4.09
C ASP A 112 11.30 -1.27 -3.99
N GLU A 113 11.00 0.00 -4.25
CA GLU A 113 11.99 1.08 -4.13
C GLU A 113 12.49 1.27 -2.69
N LEU A 114 11.61 1.10 -1.68
CA LEU A 114 12.01 1.10 -0.27
C LEU A 114 12.99 -0.05 0.03
N PHE A 115 12.65 -1.26 -0.41
CA PHE A 115 13.47 -2.46 -0.18
C PHE A 115 14.85 -2.35 -0.86
N GLU A 116 14.89 -2.03 -2.16
CA GLU A 116 16.15 -1.92 -2.91
C GLU A 116 17.06 -0.84 -2.35
N SER A 117 16.49 0.27 -1.88
CA SER A 117 17.28 1.33 -1.28
C SER A 117 17.97 0.96 0.02
N ARG A 118 17.42 -0.01 0.77
CA ARG A 118 18.05 -0.53 1.99
C ARG A 118 19.16 -1.53 1.66
N LYS A 119 19.03 -2.28 0.56
CA LYS A 119 20.06 -3.20 0.08
C LYS A 119 21.31 -2.47 -0.42
N ALA A 120 21.14 -1.27 -0.95
CA ALA A 120 22.22 -0.43 -1.44
C ALA A 120 22.91 0.45 -0.36
N ALA A 121 22.45 0.39 0.90
CA ALA A 121 22.95 1.17 2.03
C ALA A 121 23.79 0.31 2.97
#